data_AF-Q6J5A5-F1
#
_entry.id   AF-Q6J5A5-F1
#
_cell.length_a   1.000
_cell.length_b   1.000
_cell.length_c   1.000
_cell.angle_alpha   90.00
_cell.angle_beta   90.00
_cell.angle_gamma   90.00
#
_symmetry.space_group_name_H-M   'P 1'
#
loop_
_entity.id
_entity.type
_entity.pdbx_description
1 polymer ?
#
loop_
_entity_poly.entity_id
_entity_poly.type
_entity_poly.pdbx_seq_one_letter_code
_entity_poly.pdbx_strand_id
1 'polypeptide(L)'
;GQLGCYASHYSMWEKCVELDYPIIVLEDDAKFKNNFLEVLDFINSDKNTFEFFWLQPDRLKNKRKLISNFGNLSIYQFSKGFAGTTGYYLTPQAARKFLTQSKEWYLTVDVTMDRFFENKVPPYAIVPFCLEDDGEIESTIYEKQKKRRSLKIVIMRELFNLKTNIKRRIYNLFH
;
A
#
# COMPACT_ATOMS: atom_id res chain seq x y z
N GLY A 1 -4.37 15.54 -8.64
CA GLY A 1 -5.39 14.60 -9.15
C GLY A 1 -4.90 13.17 -9.06
N GLN A 2 -5.78 12.16 -9.04
CA GLN A 2 -5.39 10.74 -8.80
C GLN A 2 -4.35 10.19 -9.78
N LEU A 3 -4.39 10.62 -11.06
CA LEU A 3 -3.40 10.22 -12.06
C LEU A 3 -1.99 10.73 -11.73
N GLY A 4 -1.89 11.96 -11.20
CA GLY A 4 -0.61 12.55 -10.80
C GLY A 4 -0.02 11.84 -9.59
N CYS A 5 -0.84 11.54 -8.57
CA CYS A 5 -0.42 10.73 -7.42
C CYS A 5 0.10 9.35 -7.87
N TYR A 6 -0.64 8.67 -8.75
CA TYR A 6 -0.19 7.39 -9.32
C TYR A 6 1.15 7.53 -10.05
N ALA A 7 1.29 8.52 -10.92
CA ALA A 7 2.51 8.75 -11.69
C ALA A 7 3.73 8.97 -10.78
N SER A 8 3.58 9.75 -9.71
CA SER A 8 4.66 9.99 -8.74
C SER A 8 5.11 8.69 -8.06
N HIS A 9 4.19 7.86 -7.58
CA HIS A 9 4.57 6.58 -6.97
C HIS A 9 5.14 5.58 -7.98
N TYR A 10 4.59 5.54 -9.20
CA TYR A 10 5.13 4.71 -10.27
C TYR A 10 6.58 5.09 -10.59
N SER A 11 6.87 6.39 -10.70
CA SER A 11 8.23 6.90 -10.91
C SER A 11 9.16 6.52 -9.75
N MET A 12 8.67 6.50 -8.50
CA MET A 12 9.46 6.02 -7.36
C MET A 12 9.73 4.50 -7.43
N TRP A 13 8.80 3.70 -7.95
CA TRP A 13 9.05 2.27 -8.18
C TRP A 13 10.11 2.06 -9.27
N GLU A 14 10.03 2.80 -10.38
CA GLU A 14 11.08 2.79 -11.40
C GLU A 14 12.43 3.17 -10.80
N LYS A 15 12.46 4.24 -9.98
CA LYS A 15 13.68 4.70 -9.34
C LYS A 15 14.26 3.68 -8.38
N CYS A 16 13.43 2.99 -7.59
CA CYS A 16 13.86 1.90 -6.71
C CYS A 16 14.54 0.77 -7.51
N VAL A 17 13.99 0.41 -8.67
CA VAL A 17 14.58 -0.59 -9.56
C VAL A 17 15.87 -0.10 -10.21
N GLU A 18 15.91 1.15 -10.65
CA GLU A 18 17.10 1.79 -11.25
C GLU A 18 18.26 1.85 -10.26
N LEU A 19 17.99 2.22 -9.01
CA LEU A 19 18.99 2.28 -7.95
C LEU A 19 19.46 0.89 -7.48
N ASP A 20 18.67 -0.15 -7.78
CA ASP A 20 18.78 -1.49 -7.22
C ASP A 20 18.99 -1.49 -5.69
N TYR A 21 18.30 -0.56 -5.02
CA TYR A 21 18.41 -0.33 -3.59
C TYR A 21 17.01 -0.10 -2.97
N PRO A 22 16.74 -0.62 -1.76
CA PRO A 22 15.47 -0.38 -1.08
C PRO A 22 15.27 1.09 -0.74
N ILE A 23 14.04 1.59 -0.88
CA ILE A 23 13.71 2.99 -0.57
C ILE A 23 12.49 3.09 0.35
N ILE A 24 12.37 4.23 1.01
CA ILE A 24 11.13 4.66 1.64
C ILE A 24 10.53 5.74 0.72
N VAL A 25 9.29 5.53 0.31
CA VAL A 25 8.49 6.51 -0.44
C VAL A 25 7.60 7.23 0.55
N LEU A 26 7.62 8.56 0.50
CA LEU A 26 6.85 9.44 1.37
C LEU A 26 6.05 10.43 0.51
N GLU A 27 4.82 10.71 0.91
CA GLU A 27 4.07 11.89 0.45
C GLU A 27 4.66 13.16 1.10
N ASP A 28 4.39 14.32 0.51
CA ASP A 28 4.92 15.61 0.94
C ASP A 28 4.39 16.07 2.31
N ASP A 29 3.25 15.54 2.72
CA ASP A 29 2.59 15.80 4.00
C ASP A 29 2.86 14.73 5.08
N ALA A 30 3.79 13.79 4.83
CA ALA A 30 4.14 12.76 5.79
C ALA A 30 4.83 13.35 7.03
N LYS A 31 4.28 13.06 8.21
CA LYS A 31 4.84 13.45 9.51
C LYS A 31 5.51 12.27 10.18
N PHE A 32 6.74 12.48 10.65
CA PHE A 32 7.51 11.46 11.36
C PHE A 32 7.14 11.42 12.84
N LYS A 33 7.01 10.20 13.36
CA LYS A 33 6.84 9.95 14.79
C LYS A 33 8.19 9.66 15.44
N ASN A 34 8.23 9.72 16.78
CA ASN A 34 9.46 9.55 17.55
C ASN A 34 10.19 8.21 17.30
N ASN A 35 9.47 7.17 16.86
CA ASN A 35 10.04 5.86 16.56
C ASN A 35 10.52 5.69 15.10
N PHE A 36 10.54 6.76 14.28
CA PHE A 36 10.96 6.66 12.88
C PHE A 36 12.40 6.17 12.71
N LEU A 37 13.33 6.64 13.53
CA LEU A 37 14.73 6.18 13.48
C LEU A 37 14.86 4.70 13.87
N GLU A 38 14.12 4.23 14.87
CA GLU A 38 14.09 2.80 15.25
C GLU A 38 13.59 1.93 14.10
N VAL A 39 12.57 2.40 13.36
CA VAL A 39 12.05 1.72 12.16
C VAL A 39 13.08 1.73 11.03
N LEU A 40 13.79 2.85 10.83
CA LEU A 40 14.83 2.97 9.82
C LEU A 40 16.01 2.03 10.11
N ASP A 41 16.43 1.92 11.37
CA ASP A 41 17.47 0.99 11.81
C ASP A 41 17.06 -0.46 11.54
N PHE A 42 15.80 -0.82 11.86
CA PHE A 42 15.29 -2.15 11.57
C PHE A 42 15.29 -2.45 10.06
N ILE A 43 14.75 -1.53 9.25
CA ILE A 43 14.64 -1.69 7.79
C ILE A 43 16.00 -1.93 7.13
N ASN A 44 17.05 -1.23 7.60
CA ASN A 44 18.42 -1.36 7.07
C ASN A 44 19.22 -2.51 7.69
N SER A 45 18.68 -3.22 8.68
CA SER A 45 19.37 -4.32 9.33
C SER A 45 19.24 -5.63 8.56
N ASP A 46 20.20 -6.54 8.73
CA ASP A 46 20.16 -7.91 8.18
C ASP A 46 18.99 -8.75 8.68
N LYS A 47 18.27 -8.27 9.71
CA LYS A 47 17.06 -8.92 10.23
C LYS A 47 15.83 -8.67 9.36
N ASN A 48 15.85 -7.64 8.51
CA ASN A 48 14.74 -7.32 7.62
C ASN A 48 14.78 -8.21 6.37
N THR A 49 13.96 -9.26 6.37
CA THR A 49 13.79 -10.15 5.21
C THR A 49 12.56 -9.82 4.38
N PHE A 50 11.92 -8.67 4.62
CA PHE A 50 10.65 -8.29 3.99
C PHE A 50 10.88 -7.33 2.84
N GLU A 51 10.09 -7.47 1.79
CA GLU A 51 10.23 -6.66 0.58
C GLU A 51 9.44 -5.35 0.61
N PHE A 52 8.52 -5.20 1.57
CA PHE A 52 7.57 -4.09 1.64
C PHE A 52 7.04 -3.89 3.06
N PHE A 53 6.83 -2.64 3.47
CA PHE A 53 6.07 -2.28 4.67
C PHE A 53 5.24 -1.01 4.47
N TRP A 54 3.98 -1.04 4.93
CA TRP A 54 3.28 0.19 5.29
C TRP A 54 3.88 0.80 6.55
N LEU A 55 4.11 2.11 6.52
CA LEU A 55 4.67 2.88 7.64
C LEU A 55 3.65 3.83 8.27
N GLN A 56 2.56 4.12 7.55
CA GLN A 56 1.40 4.89 8.01
C GLN A 56 0.38 4.00 8.76
N PRO A 57 -0.60 4.57 9.49
CA PRO A 57 -1.64 3.80 10.17
C PRO A 57 -2.72 3.24 9.24
N ASP A 58 -3.30 2.10 9.61
CA ASP A 58 -4.47 1.54 8.93
C ASP A 58 -5.77 2.26 9.33
N ARG A 59 -6.28 3.08 8.42
CA ARG A 59 -7.55 3.82 8.58
C ARG A 59 -8.80 2.97 8.42
N LEU A 60 -8.67 1.79 7.82
CA LEU A 60 -9.79 0.91 7.51
C LEU A 60 -10.04 -0.14 8.61
N LYS A 61 -9.19 -0.18 9.65
CA LYS A 61 -9.30 -1.12 10.78
C LYS A 61 -9.38 -2.58 10.32
N ASN A 62 -8.57 -2.93 9.32
CA ASN A 62 -8.51 -4.27 8.78
C ASN A 62 -8.03 -5.27 9.85
N LYS A 63 -8.45 -6.52 9.70
CA LYS A 63 -7.90 -7.61 10.52
C LYS A 63 -6.41 -7.77 10.21
N ARG A 64 -5.60 -8.07 11.22
CA ARG A 64 -4.17 -8.27 11.11
C ARG A 64 -3.71 -9.52 11.86
N LYS A 65 -2.64 -10.15 11.37
CA LYS A 65 -1.98 -11.33 11.94
C LYS A 65 -0.54 -10.97 12.28
N LEU A 66 -0.09 -11.27 13.50
CA LEU A 66 1.30 -11.07 13.90
C LEU A 66 2.19 -12.06 13.11
N ILE A 67 3.27 -11.54 12.54
CA ILE A 67 4.24 -12.33 11.75
C ILE A 67 5.56 -12.47 12.50
N SER A 68 6.06 -11.39 13.09
CA SER A 68 7.31 -11.39 13.84
C SER A 68 7.39 -10.20 14.80
N ASN A 69 8.32 -10.26 15.75
CA ASN A 69 8.67 -9.17 16.66
C ASN A 69 10.17 -8.87 16.57
N PHE A 70 10.52 -7.59 16.70
CA PHE A 70 11.87 -7.06 16.65
C PHE A 70 12.01 -5.92 17.67
N GLY A 71 12.47 -6.25 18.88
CA GLY A 71 12.53 -5.26 19.97
C GLY A 71 11.13 -4.73 20.29
N ASN A 72 10.94 -3.42 20.17
CA ASN A 72 9.64 -2.77 20.39
C ASN A 72 8.77 -2.71 19.13
N LEU A 73 9.27 -3.21 18.00
CA LEU A 73 8.55 -3.26 16.73
C LEU A 73 7.92 -4.64 16.52
N SER A 74 6.72 -4.65 15.97
CA SER A 74 5.99 -5.84 15.56
C SER A 74 5.64 -5.75 14.08
N ILE A 75 5.79 -6.85 13.36
CA ILE A 75 5.39 -6.95 11.96
C ILE A 75 4.06 -7.65 11.88
N TYR A 76 3.11 -6.99 11.24
CA TYR A 76 1.78 -7.52 11.02
C TYR A 76 1.49 -7.67 9.53
N GLN A 77 0.84 -8.76 9.15
CA GLN A 77 0.19 -8.90 7.84
C GLN A 77 -1.26 -8.47 7.97
N PHE A 78 -1.70 -7.57 7.11
CA PHE A 78 -3.09 -7.11 7.09
C PHE A 78 -3.94 -7.92 6.08
N SER A 79 -5.22 -8.05 6.38
CA SER A 79 -6.18 -8.75 5.52
C SER A 79 -6.56 -7.97 4.26
N LYS A 80 -6.27 -6.66 4.24
CA LYS A 80 -6.39 -5.72 3.11
C LYS A 80 -5.27 -4.69 3.20
N GLY A 81 -4.99 -4.02 2.09
CA GLY A 81 -4.14 -2.83 2.01
C GLY A 81 -4.79 -1.61 2.67
N PHE A 82 -3.99 -0.55 2.73
CA PHE A 82 -4.30 0.66 3.47
C PHE A 82 -4.98 1.66 2.53
N ALA A 83 -5.76 2.59 3.10
CA ALA A 83 -6.28 3.71 2.34
C ALA A 83 -5.22 4.82 2.29
N GLY A 84 -4.91 5.30 1.09
CA GLY A 84 -3.86 6.29 0.85
C GLY A 84 -2.44 5.70 0.84
N THR A 85 -1.45 6.56 0.60
CA THR A 85 -0.06 6.18 0.32
C THR A 85 0.98 7.09 0.99
N THR A 86 0.61 7.72 2.11
CA THR A 86 1.43 8.63 2.94
C THR A 86 2.88 8.15 3.10
N GLY A 87 3.09 6.87 3.36
CA GLY A 87 4.43 6.32 3.21
C GLY A 87 4.58 4.83 3.40
N TYR A 88 5.53 4.29 2.66
CA TYR A 88 5.86 2.87 2.64
C TYR A 88 7.32 2.62 2.31
N TYR A 89 7.86 1.54 2.85
CA TYR A 89 9.13 0.97 2.44
C TYR A 89 8.91 -0.05 1.33
N LEU A 90 9.82 -0.09 0.34
CA LEU A 90 9.88 -1.18 -0.63
C LEU A 90 11.30 -1.47 -1.12
N THR A 91 11.54 -2.73 -1.44
CA THR A 91 12.75 -3.20 -2.13
C THR A 91 12.58 -3.16 -3.67
N PRO A 92 13.67 -3.27 -4.45
CA PRO A 92 13.58 -3.41 -5.90
C PRO A 92 12.72 -4.62 -6.35
N GLN A 93 12.67 -5.68 -5.54
CA GLN A 93 11.83 -6.85 -5.81
C GLN A 93 10.33 -6.51 -5.77
N ALA A 94 9.89 -5.81 -4.72
CA ALA A 94 8.51 -5.35 -4.60
C ALA A 94 8.18 -4.31 -5.68
N ALA A 95 9.10 -3.38 -5.96
CA ALA A 95 8.92 -2.38 -7.01
C ALA A 95 8.68 -3.02 -8.39
N ARG A 96 9.48 -4.03 -8.78
CA ARG A 96 9.27 -4.78 -10.04
C ARG A 96 7.89 -5.44 -10.12
N LYS A 97 7.38 -5.98 -8.99
CA LYS A 97 6.04 -6.57 -8.91
C LYS A 97 4.95 -5.52 -9.14
N PHE A 98 5.07 -4.34 -8.52
CA PHE A 98 4.13 -3.24 -8.73
C PHE A 98 4.18 -2.70 -10.17
N LEU A 99 5.36 -2.49 -10.75
CA LEU A 99 5.51 -2.07 -12.15
C LEU A 99 4.88 -3.07 -13.12
N THR A 100 5.07 -4.38 -12.87
CA THR A 100 4.49 -5.45 -13.70
C THR A 100 2.97 -5.43 -13.67
N GLN A 101 2.35 -5.17 -12.51
CA GLN A 101 0.90 -5.02 -12.41
C GLN A 101 0.41 -3.71 -13.04
N SER A 102 1.26 -2.69 -13.06
CA SER A 102 0.90 -1.31 -13.43
C SER A 102 1.21 -0.96 -14.89
N LYS A 103 1.11 -1.95 -15.80
CA LYS A 103 1.19 -1.73 -17.26
C LYS A 103 0.03 -0.87 -17.77
N GLU A 104 -1.11 -0.92 -17.09
CA GLU A 104 -2.28 -0.09 -17.36
C GLU A 104 -2.80 0.51 -16.05
N TRP A 105 -3.06 1.82 -16.03
CA TRP A 105 -3.50 2.55 -14.83
C TRP A 105 -5.01 2.79 -14.88
N TYR A 106 -5.77 1.78 -14.47
CA TYR A 106 -7.24 1.84 -14.41
C TYR A 106 -7.80 1.88 -12.97
N LEU A 107 -6.92 1.76 -11.97
CA LEU A 107 -7.22 1.87 -10.54
C LEU A 107 -6.39 3.00 -9.94
N THR A 108 -6.76 3.45 -8.74
CA THR A 108 -5.89 4.30 -7.93
C THR A 108 -4.67 3.51 -7.45
N VAL A 109 -3.62 4.22 -7.03
CA VAL A 109 -2.35 3.61 -6.63
C VAL A 109 -2.50 2.71 -5.40
N ASP A 110 -3.20 3.20 -4.37
CA ASP A 110 -3.52 2.47 -3.15
C ASP A 110 -4.31 1.19 -3.44
N VAL A 111 -5.33 1.27 -4.30
CA VAL A 111 -6.11 0.11 -4.73
C VAL A 111 -5.27 -0.85 -5.57
N THR A 112 -4.33 -0.36 -6.38
CA THR A 112 -3.39 -1.21 -7.12
C THR A 112 -2.49 -2.00 -6.17
N MET A 113 -1.93 -1.33 -5.16
CA MET A 113 -1.07 -1.94 -4.15
C MET A 113 -1.83 -2.95 -3.26
N ASP A 114 -3.10 -2.68 -2.90
CA ASP A 114 -3.99 -3.62 -2.17
C ASP A 114 -4.25 -4.93 -2.93
N ARG A 115 -3.95 -5.02 -4.23
CA ARG A 115 -4.11 -6.26 -5.00
C ARG A 115 -2.94 -7.22 -4.75
N PHE A 116 -2.53 -7.43 -3.50
CA PHE A 116 -1.49 -8.37 -3.09
C PHE A 116 -1.73 -9.80 -3.55
N PHE A 117 -3.00 -10.18 -3.71
CA PHE A 117 -3.39 -11.47 -4.29
C PHE A 117 -3.03 -11.61 -5.78
N GLU A 118 -2.74 -10.52 -6.47
CA GLU A 118 -2.26 -10.44 -7.85
C GLU A 118 -0.76 -10.06 -7.93
N ASN A 119 -0.32 -8.95 -7.33
CA ASN A 119 1.11 -8.54 -7.39
C ASN A 119 2.05 -9.39 -6.53
N LYS A 120 1.55 -10.18 -5.56
CA LYS A 120 2.37 -10.99 -4.65
C LYS A 120 3.32 -10.19 -3.76
N VAL A 121 2.93 -8.96 -3.41
CA VAL A 121 3.54 -8.14 -2.36
C VAL A 121 2.61 -8.17 -1.16
N PRO A 122 2.89 -8.96 -0.11
CA PRO A 122 2.00 -9.05 1.04
C PRO A 122 1.87 -7.69 1.75
N PRO A 123 0.68 -7.34 2.27
CA PRO A 123 0.43 -6.05 2.92
C PRO A 123 0.96 -6.06 4.36
N TYR A 124 2.28 -6.16 4.51
CA TYR A 124 2.94 -6.06 5.80
C TYR A 124 3.01 -4.61 6.27
N ALA A 125 3.00 -4.41 7.59
CA ALA A 125 3.25 -3.12 8.21
C ALA A 125 4.04 -3.29 9.51
N ILE A 126 4.77 -2.23 9.88
CA ILE A 126 5.48 -2.13 11.15
C ILE A 126 4.58 -1.42 12.16
N VAL A 127 4.48 -1.98 13.37
CA VAL A 127 3.68 -1.45 14.48
C VAL A 127 4.57 -1.37 15.73
N PRO A 128 4.66 -0.23 16.44
CA PRO A 128 3.94 1.02 16.21
C PRO A 128 4.31 1.67 14.88
N PHE A 129 3.30 2.22 14.18
CA PHE A 129 3.51 2.97 12.94
C PHE A 129 4.41 4.18 13.21
N CYS A 130 5.28 4.53 12.26
CA CYS A 130 6.25 5.61 12.42
C CYS A 130 5.93 6.86 11.58
N LEU A 131 4.88 6.80 10.76
CA LEU A 131 4.34 7.93 10.02
C LEU A 131 2.90 8.21 10.45
N GLU A 132 2.48 9.45 10.22
CA GLU A 132 1.11 9.93 10.24
C GLU A 132 0.95 10.99 9.14
N ASP A 133 -0.27 11.17 8.65
CA ASP A 133 -0.57 12.24 7.70
C ASP A 133 -1.07 13.48 8.46
N ASP A 134 -0.99 14.65 7.82
CA ASP A 134 -1.37 15.92 8.47
C ASP A 134 -2.87 15.98 8.84
N GLY A 135 -3.72 15.11 8.29
CA GLY A 135 -5.16 15.17 8.53
C GLY A 135 -5.85 16.42 7.97
N GLU A 136 -5.09 17.39 7.46
CA GLU A 136 -5.58 18.66 6.88
C GLU A 136 -5.88 18.61 5.37
N ILE A 137 -5.75 17.45 4.73
CA ILE A 137 -6.23 17.30 3.35
C ILE A 137 -7.59 16.61 3.36
N GLU A 138 -8.64 17.41 3.52
CA GLU A 138 -9.90 17.09 2.83
C GLU A 138 -9.51 16.88 1.36
N SER A 139 -9.57 15.63 0.88
CA SER A 139 -9.34 15.34 -0.53
C SER A 139 -10.25 16.25 -1.34
N THR A 140 -9.70 17.30 -1.98
CA THR A 140 -10.45 18.37 -2.66
C THR A 140 -11.14 17.89 -3.94
N ILE A 141 -11.36 16.58 -4.07
CA ILE A 141 -11.84 15.94 -5.29
C ILE A 141 -13.13 15.21 -4.97
N TYR A 142 -14.16 15.98 -4.61
CA TYR A 142 -15.55 15.56 -4.66
C TYR A 142 -16.40 16.59 -5.42
N GLU A 143 -16.24 16.64 -6.74
CA GLU A 143 -17.40 16.92 -7.60
C GLU A 143 -17.82 15.63 -8.29
N LYS A 144 -18.68 14.86 -7.61
CA LYS A 144 -19.51 13.87 -8.32
C LYS A 144 -20.79 14.56 -8.77
N GLN A 145 -20.81 15.06 -9.99
CA GLN A 145 -22.03 14.97 -10.77
C GLN A 145 -22.37 13.47 -10.90
N LYS A 146 -23.27 12.97 -10.04
CA LYS A 146 -23.78 11.59 -10.10
C LYS A 146 -24.60 11.41 -11.38
N LYS A 147 -23.94 11.18 -12.51
CA LYS A 147 -24.62 10.62 -13.70
C LYS A 147 -25.23 9.27 -13.31
N ARG A 148 -26.51 9.05 -13.64
CA ARG A 148 -27.16 7.75 -13.48
C ARG A 148 -26.35 6.72 -14.26
N ARG A 149 -25.89 5.67 -13.56
CA ARG A 149 -25.17 4.54 -14.17
C ARG A 149 -26.20 3.55 -14.71
N SER A 150 -25.90 2.93 -15.86
CA SER A 150 -26.75 1.86 -16.39
C SER A 150 -26.66 0.60 -15.51
N LEU A 151 -27.71 -0.22 -15.51
CA LEU A 151 -27.74 -1.49 -14.77
C LEU A 151 -26.58 -2.40 -15.16
N LYS A 152 -26.20 -2.43 -16.44
CA LYS A 152 -25.04 -3.18 -16.93
C LYS A 152 -23.74 -2.77 -16.24
N ILE A 153 -23.48 -1.47 -16.08
CA ILE A 153 -22.28 -0.97 -15.39
C ILE A 153 -22.30 -1.37 -13.92
N VAL A 154 -23.47 -1.32 -13.27
CA VAL A 154 -23.62 -1.75 -11.88
C VAL A 154 -23.30 -3.23 -11.73
N ILE A 155 -23.89 -4.09 -12.57
CA ILE A 155 -23.65 -5.54 -12.55
C ILE A 155 -22.17 -5.87 -12.79
N MET A 156 -21.54 -5.26 -13.80
CA MET A 156 -20.11 -5.48 -14.09
C MET A 156 -19.22 -5.09 -12.91
N ARG A 157 -19.53 -3.99 -12.22
CA ARG A 157 -18.81 -3.57 -11.02
C ARG A 157 -18.97 -4.58 -9.89
N GLU A 158 -20.19 -5.06 -9.64
CA GLU A 158 -20.41 -6.04 -8.56
C GLU A 158 -19.72 -7.38 -8.85
N LEU A 159 -19.71 -7.84 -10.10
CA LEU A 159 -18.95 -9.02 -10.50
C LEU A 159 -17.44 -8.83 -10.29
N PHE A 160 -16.91 -7.66 -10.64
CA PHE A 160 -15.50 -7.32 -10.37
C PHE A 160 -15.16 -7.32 -8.88
N ASN A 161 -16.03 -6.73 -8.05
CA ASN A 161 -15.89 -6.70 -6.60
C ASN A 161 -15.94 -8.11 -6.00
N LEU A 162 -16.88 -8.94 -6.45
CA LEU A 162 -17.00 -10.33 -6.02
C LEU A 162 -15.73 -11.13 -6.33
N LYS A 163 -15.26 -11.06 -7.58
CA LYS A 163 -14.01 -11.71 -8.01
C LYS A 163 -12.82 -11.27 -7.16
N THR A 164 -12.69 -9.96 -6.93
CA THR A 164 -11.63 -9.37 -6.09
C THR A 164 -11.70 -9.90 -4.66
N ASN A 165 -12.90 -9.96 -4.07
CA ASN A 165 -13.08 -10.45 -2.71
C ASN A 165 -12.78 -11.95 -2.57
N ILE A 166 -13.16 -12.77 -3.56
CA ILE A 166 -12.84 -14.21 -3.58
C ILE A 166 -11.33 -14.41 -3.63
N LYS A 167 -10.63 -13.76 -4.58
CA LYS A 167 -9.17 -13.88 -4.69
C LYS A 167 -8.46 -13.46 -3.40
N ARG A 168 -8.88 -12.34 -2.80
CA ARG A 168 -8.30 -11.85 -1.55
C ARG A 168 -8.52 -12.82 -0.40
N ARG A 169 -9.73 -13.38 -0.25
CA ARG A 169 -10.04 -14.38 0.77
C ARG A 169 -9.19 -15.65 0.60
N ILE A 170 -9.08 -16.15 -0.63
CA ILE A 170 -8.23 -17.31 -0.93
C ILE A 170 -6.79 -17.01 -0.52
N TYR A 171 -6.22 -15.87 -0.94
CA TYR A 171 -4.85 -15.51 -0.57
C TYR A 171 -4.64 -15.53 0.95
N ASN A 172 -5.51 -14.84 1.70
CA ASN A 172 -5.42 -14.72 3.15
C ASN A 172 -5.62 -16.06 3.90
N LEU A 173 -6.23 -17.08 3.27
CA LEU A 173 -6.35 -18.41 3.86
C LEU A 173 -5.04 -19.22 3.72
N PHE A 174 -4.27 -18.96 2.67
CA PHE A 174 -3.06 -19.73 2.35
C PHE A 174 -1.75 -19.01 2.73
N HIS A 175 -1.80 -17.74 3.15
CA HIS A 175 -0.64 -16.91 3.54
C HIS A 175 -0.98 -16.14 4.83
#